data_AF-A0A7S4VYK5-F1
#
_entry.id   AF-A0A7S4VYK5-F1
#
_cell.length_a   1.000
_cell.length_b   1.000
_cell.length_c   1.000
_cell.angle_alpha   90.00
_cell.angle_beta   90.00
_cell.angle_gamma   90.00
#
_symmetry.space_group_name_H-M   'P 1'
#
loop_
_entity.id
_entity.type
_entity.pdbx_description
1 polymer ?
#
loop_
_entity_poly.entity_id
_entity_poly.type
_entity_poly.pdbx_seq_one_letter_code
_entity_poly.pdbx_strand_id
1 'polypeptide(L)'
;TKEESNRCAAGPHLATSSFIFCYGEGSSTAYTSAWTRYINSRSEALADAGIPDSDINLVAECSGNVIIQKDYADFIIIKEGPLKGKAVDIPSPSYTSTSETDINLIVPAKYILENRDAAREMILTTESAPYCAFGGNARFAQDQANSLSDGHRLGGWMLIVSLDILTEEFYTNEFPKMFDTSDKKKFPGIAGGNHAGPNTRGPLKDDWTKPCPLDWTQEQRDNGCISLQETIWGTEILTRLESIKESLDPDFVFDCHGCISNNRVKKVTESEESSAHTASGGYVAVTVSLVAMFVSSLYA
;
A
#
# COMPACT_ATOMS: atom_id res chain seq x y z
N THR A 1 -19.25 21.88 -11.38
CA THR A 1 -18.63 23.16 -11.82
C THR A 1 -17.29 23.38 -11.14
N LYS A 2 -16.48 24.35 -11.57
CA LYS A 2 -15.23 24.78 -10.89
C LYS A 2 -15.47 25.16 -9.41
N GLU A 3 -16.69 25.58 -9.07
CA GLU A 3 -17.14 25.88 -7.70
C GLU A 3 -17.72 24.67 -6.93
N GLU A 4 -18.06 23.56 -7.60
CA GLU A 4 -18.43 22.30 -6.94
C GLU A 4 -17.21 21.40 -6.70
N SER A 5 -16.16 21.53 -7.53
CA SER A 5 -14.85 20.90 -7.33
C SER A 5 -14.10 21.43 -6.10
N ASN A 6 -14.50 22.59 -5.57
CA ASN A 6 -13.85 23.29 -4.46
C ASN A 6 -14.65 23.25 -3.15
N ARG A 7 -15.68 22.40 -3.05
CA ARG A 7 -16.39 22.16 -1.78
C ARG A 7 -15.66 21.06 -1.03
N CYS A 8 -15.29 21.30 0.22
CA CYS A 8 -14.64 20.31 1.09
C CYS A 8 -15.49 19.04 1.27
N ALA A 9 -15.27 18.12 0.35
CA ALA A 9 -14.98 16.74 0.58
C ALA A 9 -13.54 16.58 0.00
N ALA A 10 -12.57 15.92 0.63
CA ALA A 10 -12.56 14.46 0.58
C ALA A 10 -13.75 13.92 -0.22
N GLY A 11 -13.76 14.21 -1.53
CA GLY A 11 -14.48 13.34 -2.42
C GLY A 11 -14.02 11.92 -2.12
N PRO A 12 -14.79 10.89 -2.46
CA PRO A 12 -14.36 9.49 -2.33
C PRO A 12 -12.94 9.18 -2.88
N HIS A 13 -12.29 10.14 -3.58
CA HIS A 13 -11.02 10.08 -4.27
C HIS A 13 -9.89 10.97 -3.68
N LEU A 14 -10.08 11.61 -2.51
CA LEU A 14 -8.97 12.20 -1.74
C LEU A 14 -9.11 11.78 -0.26
N ALA A 15 -8.84 10.50 -0.02
CA ALA A 15 -8.59 9.80 1.25
C ALA A 15 -7.73 10.47 2.35
N THR A 16 -7.33 11.76 2.28
CA THR A 16 -6.43 12.36 3.31
C THR A 16 -7.18 12.82 4.54
N SER A 17 -8.48 13.08 4.45
CA SER A 17 -9.31 13.50 5.60
C SER A 17 -10.44 12.54 5.94
N SER A 18 -10.66 11.48 5.15
CA SER A 18 -11.66 10.44 5.41
C SER A 18 -11.31 9.52 6.61
N PHE A 19 -10.10 9.64 7.17
CA PHE A 19 -9.57 8.75 8.22
C PHE A 19 -9.17 9.46 9.51
N ILE A 20 -9.68 10.66 9.78
CA ILE A 20 -9.37 11.35 11.05
C ILE A 20 -10.40 10.94 12.11
N PHE A 21 -10.11 9.84 12.82
CA PHE A 21 -10.92 9.38 13.94
C PHE A 21 -10.54 10.13 15.22
N CYS A 22 -11.46 10.93 15.73
CA CYS A 22 -11.32 11.62 17.01
C CYS A 22 -12.10 10.86 18.08
N TYR A 23 -11.42 10.13 18.97
CA TYR A 23 -12.04 9.41 20.07
C TYR A 23 -12.16 10.28 21.32
N GLY A 24 -13.31 10.25 22.00
CA GLY A 24 -13.55 10.98 23.24
C GLY A 24 -14.18 12.36 23.05
N GLU A 25 -14.87 12.84 24.08
CA GLU A 25 -15.55 14.14 24.08
C GLU A 25 -14.53 15.29 23.94
N GLY A 26 -14.75 16.18 22.98
CA GLY A 26 -13.89 17.34 22.72
C GLY A 26 -12.63 17.09 21.88
N SER A 27 -12.27 15.83 21.58
CA SER A 27 -11.08 15.50 20.78
C SER A 27 -11.16 16.05 19.36
N SER A 28 -12.34 16.03 18.74
CA SER A 28 -12.56 16.65 17.43
C SER A 28 -12.37 18.17 17.48
N THR A 29 -12.91 18.83 18.50
CA THR A 29 -12.74 20.27 18.72
C THR A 29 -11.28 20.64 18.92
N ALA A 30 -10.52 19.83 19.66
CA ALA A 30 -9.09 20.05 19.85
C ALA A 30 -8.31 19.94 18.52
N TYR A 31 -8.62 18.92 17.71
CA TYR A 31 -8.04 18.73 16.39
C TYR A 31 -8.37 19.90 15.44
N THR A 32 -9.66 20.21 15.26
CA THR A 32 -10.10 21.28 14.34
C THR A 32 -9.52 22.62 14.77
N SER A 33 -9.52 22.94 16.07
CA SER A 33 -8.91 24.17 16.58
C SER A 33 -7.41 24.25 16.31
N ALA A 34 -6.68 23.13 16.44
CA ALA A 34 -5.25 23.09 16.16
C ALA A 34 -4.96 23.28 14.67
N TRP A 35 -5.75 22.64 13.80
CA TRP A 35 -5.66 22.78 12.35
C TRP A 35 -5.92 24.23 11.90
N THR A 36 -7.04 24.81 12.32
CA THR A 36 -7.39 26.20 12.02
C THR A 36 -6.29 27.16 12.49
N ARG A 37 -5.77 26.99 13.72
CA ARG A 37 -4.63 27.80 14.21
C ARG A 37 -3.39 27.64 13.36
N TYR A 38 -3.05 26.43 12.94
CA TYR A 38 -1.88 26.17 12.10
C TYR A 38 -1.98 26.87 10.75
N ILE A 39 -3.12 26.73 10.06
CA ILE A 39 -3.34 27.39 8.76
C ILE A 39 -3.32 28.92 8.92
N ASN A 40 -4.03 29.46 9.92
CA ASN A 40 -4.04 30.89 10.18
C ASN A 40 -2.65 31.44 10.54
N SER A 41 -1.82 30.67 11.25
CA SER A 41 -0.44 31.09 11.56
C SER A 41 0.48 31.15 10.34
N ARG A 42 0.05 30.58 9.21
CA ARG A 42 0.78 30.53 7.95
C ARG A 42 0.11 31.33 6.83
N SER A 43 -0.99 32.02 7.10
CA SER A 43 -1.79 32.69 6.06
C SER A 43 -0.96 33.66 5.22
N GLU A 44 -0.13 34.49 5.86
CA GLU A 44 0.76 35.44 5.18
C GLU A 44 1.75 34.71 4.25
N ALA A 45 2.45 33.69 4.77
CA ALA A 45 3.39 32.90 3.97
C ALA A 45 2.71 32.13 2.81
N LEU A 46 1.45 31.73 2.98
CA LEU A 46 0.67 31.07 1.93
C LEU A 46 0.19 32.07 0.87
N ALA A 47 -0.22 33.27 1.29
CA ALA A 47 -0.59 34.36 0.40
C ALA A 47 0.61 34.86 -0.42
N ASP A 48 1.78 35.00 0.22
CA ASP A 48 3.05 35.32 -0.45
C ASP A 48 3.46 34.25 -1.47
N ALA A 49 3.06 33.00 -1.25
CA ALA A 49 3.24 31.90 -2.19
C ALA A 49 2.18 31.88 -3.33
N GLY A 50 1.30 32.88 -3.39
CA GLY A 50 0.29 33.04 -4.43
C GLY A 50 -1.01 32.26 -4.20
N ILE A 51 -1.25 31.75 -2.99
CA ILE A 51 -2.51 31.06 -2.66
C ILE A 51 -3.57 32.10 -2.33
N PRO A 52 -4.76 32.07 -2.95
CA PRO A 52 -5.83 33.03 -2.66
C PRO A 52 -6.29 32.96 -1.19
N ASP A 53 -6.57 34.11 -0.59
CA ASP A 53 -7.12 34.20 0.78
C ASP A 53 -8.41 33.38 0.94
N SER A 54 -9.23 33.29 -0.12
CA SER A 54 -10.42 32.44 -0.13
C SER A 54 -10.10 30.97 0.10
N ASP A 55 -8.99 30.48 -0.47
CA ASP A 55 -8.58 29.09 -0.38
C ASP A 55 -7.90 28.83 0.98
N ILE A 56 -7.15 29.80 1.50
CA ILE A 56 -6.56 29.74 2.84
C ILE A 56 -7.67 29.64 3.90
N ASN A 57 -8.68 30.51 3.81
CA ASN A 57 -9.82 30.50 4.72
C ASN A 57 -10.63 29.21 4.61
N LEU A 58 -10.88 28.75 3.37
CA LEU A 58 -11.56 27.48 3.12
C LEU A 58 -10.83 26.30 3.76
N VAL A 59 -9.51 26.22 3.60
CA VAL A 59 -8.68 25.15 4.19
C VAL A 59 -8.70 25.22 5.71
N ALA A 60 -8.66 26.40 6.30
CA ALA A 60 -8.75 26.59 7.75
C ALA A 60 -10.09 26.10 8.34
N GLU A 61 -11.17 26.18 7.56
CA GLU A 61 -12.54 25.78 7.94
C GLU A 61 -12.90 24.34 7.52
N CYS A 62 -12.12 23.74 6.63
CA CYS A 62 -12.41 22.46 5.97
C CYS A 62 -12.60 21.27 6.92
N SER A 63 -12.09 21.35 8.15
CA SER A 63 -12.22 20.30 9.15
C SER A 63 -13.58 20.29 9.89
N GLY A 64 -14.51 21.19 9.56
CA GLY A 64 -15.80 21.34 10.24
C GLY A 64 -16.80 20.19 10.06
N ASN A 65 -16.65 19.38 9.01
CA ASN A 65 -17.51 18.21 8.74
C ASN A 65 -17.00 16.96 9.48
N VAL A 66 -16.92 17.05 10.81
CA VAL A 66 -16.52 15.91 11.65
C VAL A 66 -17.71 14.97 11.80
N ILE A 67 -17.59 13.76 11.26
CA ILE A 67 -18.49 12.66 11.64
C ILE A 67 -18.07 12.23 13.05
N ILE A 68 -18.87 12.58 14.05
CA ILE A 68 -18.64 12.14 15.44
C ILE A 68 -19.15 10.70 15.55
N GLN A 69 -18.23 9.74 15.51
CA GLN A 69 -18.48 8.36 15.91
C GLN A 69 -17.89 8.14 17.31
N LYS A 70 -18.54 7.34 18.16
CA LYS A 70 -17.99 7.04 19.49
C LYS A 70 -16.74 6.16 19.36
N ASP A 71 -16.75 5.24 18.40
CA ASP A 71 -15.63 4.41 18.02
C ASP A 71 -15.67 3.98 16.53
N TYR A 72 -14.65 3.26 16.06
CA TYR A 72 -14.63 2.72 14.70
C TYR A 72 -15.71 1.65 14.48
N ALA A 73 -16.09 0.92 15.54
CA ALA A 73 -17.11 -0.12 15.46
C ALA A 73 -18.46 0.48 15.07
N ASP A 74 -18.83 1.64 15.61
CA ASP A 74 -20.06 2.37 15.28
C ASP A 74 -20.17 2.72 13.79
N PHE A 75 -19.04 3.00 13.13
CA PHE A 75 -19.01 3.27 11.69
C PHE A 75 -19.32 2.01 10.86
N ILE A 76 -18.95 0.85 11.36
CA ILE A 76 -18.99 -0.42 10.62
C ILE A 76 -20.11 -1.34 11.10
N ILE A 77 -21.00 -0.92 12.00
CA ILE A 77 -22.11 -1.75 12.46
C ILE A 77 -23.15 -1.93 11.34
N ILE A 78 -23.53 -3.19 11.12
CA ILE A 78 -24.62 -3.58 10.24
C ILE A 78 -25.95 -3.08 10.85
N LYS A 79 -26.66 -2.22 10.11
CA LYS A 79 -27.88 -1.54 10.59
C LYS A 79 -29.15 -2.39 10.46
N GLU A 80 -29.17 -3.34 9.53
CA GLU A 80 -30.37 -4.10 9.13
C GLU A 80 -30.06 -5.58 8.84
N GLY A 81 -31.10 -6.41 8.79
CA GLY A 81 -30.98 -7.82 8.42
C GLY A 81 -30.49 -8.75 9.54
N PRO A 82 -30.17 -10.02 9.21
CA PRO A 82 -29.88 -11.07 10.18
C PRO A 82 -28.58 -10.86 10.97
N LEU A 83 -27.68 -10.00 10.50
CA LEU A 83 -26.42 -9.65 11.17
C LEU A 83 -26.46 -8.27 11.84
N LYS A 84 -27.65 -7.69 12.02
CA LYS A 84 -27.82 -6.39 12.67
C LYS A 84 -27.07 -6.31 14.01
N GLY A 85 -26.33 -5.23 14.22
CA GLY A 85 -25.54 -5.00 15.44
C GLY A 85 -24.17 -5.67 15.46
N LYS A 86 -23.78 -6.39 14.39
CA LYS A 86 -22.41 -6.91 14.21
C LYS A 86 -21.59 -5.93 13.38
N ALA A 87 -20.27 -5.98 13.55
CA ALA A 87 -19.33 -5.23 12.71
C ALA A 87 -19.26 -5.85 11.30
N VAL A 88 -19.17 -5.00 10.27
CA VAL A 88 -18.83 -5.38 8.91
C VAL A 88 -17.34 -5.68 8.83
N ASP A 89 -16.98 -6.76 8.17
CA ASP A 89 -15.59 -7.02 7.79
C ASP A 89 -15.14 -5.97 6.76
N ILE A 90 -14.04 -5.28 7.06
CA ILE A 90 -13.43 -4.28 6.17
C ILE A 90 -11.94 -4.61 6.01
N PRO A 91 -11.48 -4.94 4.79
CA PRO A 91 -12.29 -5.12 3.59
C PRO A 91 -13.26 -6.31 3.73
N SER A 92 -14.36 -6.28 2.97
CA SER A 92 -15.31 -7.40 2.96
C SER A 92 -14.62 -8.68 2.45
N PRO A 93 -15.05 -9.87 2.90
CA PRO A 93 -14.44 -11.11 2.49
C PRO A 93 -14.49 -11.25 0.96
N SER A 94 -13.33 -11.49 0.36
CA SER A 94 -13.17 -11.69 -1.08
C SER A 94 -12.25 -12.88 -1.34
N TYR A 95 -12.45 -13.53 -2.48
CA TYR A 95 -11.51 -14.53 -3.00
C TYR A 95 -10.26 -13.89 -3.62
N THR A 96 -10.37 -12.63 -4.03
CA THR A 96 -9.26 -11.85 -4.58
C THR A 96 -8.68 -10.92 -3.54
N SER A 97 -7.37 -10.66 -3.64
CA SER A 97 -6.74 -9.66 -2.79
C SER A 97 -7.22 -8.28 -3.18
N THR A 98 -7.58 -7.45 -2.20
CA THR A 98 -7.91 -6.03 -2.43
C THR A 98 -6.71 -5.17 -2.83
N SER A 99 -5.52 -5.77 -2.93
CA SER A 99 -4.27 -5.12 -3.37
C SER A 99 -3.68 -5.81 -4.61
N GLU A 100 -4.46 -6.64 -5.31
CA GLU A 100 -3.94 -7.35 -6.49
C GLU A 100 -3.53 -6.41 -7.63
N THR A 101 -4.16 -5.25 -7.74
CA THR A 101 -3.95 -4.27 -8.82
C THR A 101 -3.07 -3.10 -8.42
N ASP A 102 -2.61 -3.04 -7.17
CA ASP A 102 -2.06 -1.82 -6.60
C ASP A 102 -0.73 -2.05 -5.87
N ILE A 103 0.02 -0.97 -5.71
CA ILE A 103 1.20 -0.89 -4.86
C ILE A 103 1.06 0.30 -3.92
N ASN A 104 1.56 0.15 -2.69
CA ASN A 104 1.67 1.26 -1.75
C ASN A 104 3.02 1.98 -1.97
N LEU A 105 3.11 2.75 -3.05
CA LEU A 105 4.33 3.43 -3.49
C LEU A 105 4.76 4.48 -2.46
N ILE A 106 6.02 4.44 -2.06
CA ILE A 106 6.64 5.47 -1.23
C ILE A 106 7.16 6.57 -2.15
N VAL A 107 6.71 7.80 -1.94
CA VAL A 107 7.20 8.96 -2.67
C VAL A 107 8.19 9.73 -1.79
N PRO A 108 9.46 9.88 -2.19
CA PRO A 108 10.48 10.58 -1.40
C PRO A 108 10.13 12.04 -1.14
N ALA A 109 10.38 12.51 0.10
CA ALA A 109 10.12 13.89 0.47
C ALA A 109 10.89 14.89 -0.40
N LYS A 110 12.14 14.55 -0.76
CA LYS A 110 12.98 15.35 -1.66
C LYS A 110 12.33 15.52 -3.03
N TYR A 111 11.86 14.42 -3.64
CA TYR A 111 11.18 14.47 -4.93
C TYR A 111 9.95 15.38 -4.89
N ILE A 112 9.12 15.26 -3.85
CA ILE A 112 7.91 16.09 -3.66
C ILE A 112 8.27 17.58 -3.59
N LEU A 113 9.32 17.93 -2.84
CA LEU A 113 9.73 19.33 -2.64
C LEU A 113 10.35 19.95 -3.90
N GLU A 114 11.11 19.17 -4.67
CA GLU A 114 11.82 19.61 -5.86
C GLU A 114 10.96 19.54 -7.14
N ASN A 115 9.93 18.68 -7.17
CA ASN A 115 9.09 18.40 -8.34
C ASN A 115 7.61 18.60 -8.02
N ARG A 116 7.25 19.74 -7.43
CA ARG A 116 5.91 20.00 -6.87
C ARG A 116 4.78 19.78 -7.86
N ASP A 117 4.93 20.22 -9.11
CA ASP A 117 3.90 20.06 -10.14
C ASP A 117 3.68 18.59 -10.51
N ALA A 118 4.75 17.82 -10.66
CA ALA A 118 4.67 16.39 -10.93
C ALA A 118 4.12 15.60 -9.73
N ALA A 119 4.52 15.98 -8.51
CA ALA A 119 3.99 15.39 -7.28
C ALA A 119 2.49 15.70 -7.08
N ARG A 120 2.07 16.93 -7.43
CA ARG A 120 0.65 17.30 -7.47
C ARG A 120 -0.11 16.48 -8.49
N GLU A 121 0.42 16.36 -9.71
CA GLU A 121 -0.21 15.57 -10.77
C GLU A 121 -0.35 14.09 -10.39
N MET A 122 0.66 13.52 -9.73
CA MET A 122 0.58 12.15 -9.20
C MET A 122 -0.57 11.98 -8.20
N ILE A 123 -0.80 12.93 -7.30
CA ILE A 123 -1.94 12.86 -6.37
C ILE A 123 -3.27 12.97 -7.14
N LEU A 124 -3.34 13.89 -8.11
CA LEU A 124 -4.58 14.11 -8.87
C LEU A 124 -4.94 12.93 -9.77
N THR A 125 -3.95 12.23 -10.33
CA THR A 125 -4.14 11.10 -11.24
C THR A 125 -4.40 9.79 -10.52
N THR A 126 -3.87 9.61 -9.31
CA THR A 126 -4.02 8.35 -8.56
C THR A 126 -5.35 8.23 -7.85
N GLU A 127 -6.12 9.32 -7.70
CA GLU A 127 -7.37 9.37 -6.94
C GLU A 127 -7.23 8.78 -5.52
N SER A 128 -5.99 8.76 -5.03
CA SER A 128 -5.57 8.13 -3.80
C SER A 128 -4.88 9.20 -2.98
N ALA A 129 -5.19 9.23 -1.69
CA ALA A 129 -4.65 10.28 -0.88
C ALA A 129 -3.36 9.88 -0.21
N PRO A 130 -2.39 10.82 -0.13
CA PRO A 130 -1.12 10.55 0.48
C PRO A 130 -1.27 10.20 1.95
N TYR A 131 -0.81 9.01 2.31
CA TYR A 131 -0.56 8.65 3.69
C TYR A 131 0.71 9.36 4.18
N CYS A 132 0.52 10.38 5.02
CA CYS A 132 1.55 11.33 5.44
C CYS A 132 2.17 11.00 6.81
N ALA A 133 2.35 9.72 7.16
CA ALA A 133 2.88 9.36 8.49
C ALA A 133 4.41 9.48 8.61
N PHE A 134 5.13 9.56 7.49
CA PHE A 134 6.59 9.65 7.46
C PHE A 134 6.98 11.11 7.20
N GLY A 135 6.97 11.92 8.27
CA GLY A 135 7.37 13.33 8.21
C GLY A 135 8.88 13.53 8.35
N GLY A 136 9.35 14.78 8.23
CA GLY A 136 10.78 15.13 8.15
C GLY A 136 11.68 14.66 9.31
N ASN A 137 11.12 14.32 10.47
CA ASN A 137 11.88 13.78 11.60
C ASN A 137 11.82 12.25 11.74
N ALA A 138 11.06 11.53 10.89
CA ALA A 138 10.94 10.08 10.97
C ALA A 138 12.29 9.36 10.88
N ARG A 139 13.21 9.87 10.05
CA ARG A 139 14.60 9.38 9.98
C ARG A 139 15.33 9.43 11.31
N PHE A 140 15.10 10.47 12.11
CA PHE A 140 15.82 10.76 13.37
C PHE A 140 15.10 10.24 14.62
N ALA A 141 13.80 9.96 14.52
CA ALA A 141 12.97 9.47 15.63
C ALA A 141 13.19 7.98 15.98
N GLN A 142 14.32 7.41 15.55
CA GLN A 142 14.60 5.99 15.64
C GLN A 142 16.11 5.70 15.64
N ASP A 143 16.47 4.60 16.29
CA ASP A 143 17.84 4.15 16.56
C ASP A 143 18.48 3.35 15.41
N GLN A 144 17.83 3.27 14.25
CA GLN A 144 18.21 2.44 13.09
C GLN A 144 18.21 0.92 13.36
N ALA A 145 17.58 0.46 14.45
CA ALA A 145 17.42 -0.97 14.75
C ALA A 145 16.13 -1.57 14.16
N ASN A 146 15.25 -0.74 13.59
CA ASN A 146 14.04 -1.22 12.90
C ASN A 146 14.31 -1.64 11.44
N SER A 147 13.36 -2.38 10.87
CA SER A 147 13.41 -2.96 9.52
C SER A 147 13.04 -1.99 8.39
N LEU A 148 12.83 -0.70 8.67
CA LEU A 148 12.39 0.25 7.63
C LEU A 148 13.51 0.50 6.61
N SER A 149 13.13 0.53 5.33
CA SER A 149 14.03 0.90 4.23
C SER A 149 14.33 2.40 4.23
N ASP A 150 15.38 2.83 3.54
CA ASP A 150 15.67 4.26 3.35
C ASP A 150 14.53 4.98 2.63
N GLY A 151 13.81 4.27 1.74
CA GLY A 151 12.56 4.76 1.15
C GLY A 151 11.56 5.19 2.22
N HIS A 152 11.29 4.36 3.23
CA HIS A 152 10.41 4.74 4.35
C HIS A 152 11.00 5.88 5.21
N ARG A 153 12.31 5.85 5.48
CA ARG A 153 12.97 6.85 6.33
C ARG A 153 12.98 8.24 5.71
N LEU A 154 13.05 8.31 4.38
CA LEU A 154 13.14 9.54 3.58
C LEU A 154 11.85 9.85 2.81
N GLY A 155 10.84 8.98 2.92
CA GLY A 155 9.53 9.13 2.31
C GLY A 155 8.82 10.37 2.85
N GLY A 156 8.08 11.05 1.99
CA GLY A 156 7.12 12.08 2.39
C GLY A 156 5.70 11.54 2.39
N TRP A 157 5.37 10.73 1.38
CA TRP A 157 4.06 10.09 1.23
C TRP A 157 4.20 8.59 1.00
N MET A 158 3.18 7.85 1.41
CA MET A 158 2.84 6.57 0.78
C MET A 158 1.53 6.76 0.00
N LEU A 159 1.49 6.28 -1.23
CA LEU A 159 0.33 6.37 -2.13
C LEU A 159 -0.02 4.98 -2.62
N ILE A 160 -1.28 4.58 -2.42
CA ILE A 160 -1.81 3.41 -3.13
C ILE A 160 -2.00 3.84 -4.58
N VAL A 161 -1.26 3.21 -5.49
CA VAL A 161 -1.33 3.49 -6.92
C VAL A 161 -1.52 2.20 -7.69
N SER A 162 -2.27 2.27 -8.79
CA SER A 162 -2.45 1.13 -9.68
C SER A 162 -1.13 0.72 -10.32
N LEU A 163 -0.89 -0.59 -10.42
CA LEU A 163 0.27 -1.14 -11.13
C LEU A 163 0.30 -0.71 -12.60
N ASP A 164 -0.86 -0.43 -13.21
CA ASP A 164 -0.97 0.02 -14.61
C ASP A 164 -0.39 1.42 -14.84
N ILE A 165 -0.28 2.25 -13.80
CA ILE A 165 0.32 3.59 -13.92
C ILE A 165 1.85 3.56 -13.79
N LEU A 166 2.43 2.45 -13.32
CA LEU A 166 3.87 2.25 -13.25
C LEU A 166 4.42 1.83 -14.61
N THR A 167 4.20 2.66 -15.64
CA THR A 167 4.55 2.36 -17.02
C THR A 167 6.07 2.42 -17.25
N GLU A 168 6.51 2.03 -18.45
CA GLU A 168 7.89 2.27 -18.90
C GLU A 168 8.26 3.77 -18.83
N GLU A 169 7.30 4.67 -19.06
CA GLU A 169 7.52 6.11 -18.91
C GLU A 169 7.80 6.50 -17.45
N PHE A 170 7.04 5.96 -16.50
CA PHE A 170 7.29 6.17 -15.07
C PHE A 170 8.69 5.69 -14.69
N TYR A 171 9.04 4.45 -15.04
CA TYR A 171 10.32 3.86 -14.68
C TYR A 171 11.52 4.49 -15.40
N THR A 172 11.32 5.06 -16.59
CA THR A 172 12.35 5.77 -17.34
C THR A 172 12.56 7.19 -16.83
N ASN A 173 11.46 7.93 -16.55
CA ASN A 173 11.52 9.38 -16.35
C ASN A 173 11.34 9.80 -14.89
N GLU A 174 10.43 9.18 -14.15
CA GLU A 174 10.08 9.60 -12.79
C GLU A 174 10.85 8.82 -11.72
N PHE A 175 11.00 7.51 -11.90
CA PHE A 175 11.70 6.64 -10.96
C PHE A 175 13.14 7.11 -10.65
N PRO A 176 13.98 7.52 -11.64
CA PRO A 176 15.33 8.01 -11.35
C PRO A 176 15.37 9.39 -10.67
N LYS A 177 14.28 10.17 -10.71
CA LYS A 177 14.15 11.43 -9.96
C LYS A 177 13.79 11.17 -8.50
N MET A 178 13.12 10.06 -8.22
CA MET A 178 12.71 9.66 -6.88
C MET A 178 13.83 8.94 -6.15
N PHE A 179 14.48 7.96 -6.80
CA PHE A 179 15.42 7.06 -6.15
C PHE A 179 16.79 7.04 -6.82
N ASP A 180 17.81 6.71 -6.06
CA ASP A 180 19.14 6.45 -6.62
C ASP A 180 19.12 5.17 -7.44
N THR A 181 19.38 5.31 -8.74
CA THR A 181 19.41 4.21 -9.71
C THR A 181 20.79 4.05 -10.35
N SER A 182 21.81 4.71 -9.79
CA SER A 182 23.19 4.70 -10.29
C SER A 182 23.85 3.34 -10.14
N ASP A 183 23.55 2.61 -9.06
CA ASP A 183 23.99 1.24 -8.84
C ASP A 183 22.84 0.25 -9.07
N LYS A 184 22.86 -0.41 -10.23
CA LYS A 184 21.85 -1.42 -10.62
C LYS A 184 21.86 -2.68 -9.75
N LYS A 185 22.77 -2.81 -8.78
CA LYS A 185 22.77 -3.88 -7.79
C LYS A 185 22.12 -3.48 -6.47
N LYS A 186 21.86 -2.18 -6.27
CA LYS A 186 21.34 -1.63 -5.03
C LYS A 186 19.92 -1.13 -5.21
N PHE A 187 18.99 -2.04 -5.48
CA PHE A 187 17.61 -1.65 -5.67
C PHE A 187 17.04 -1.00 -4.40
N PRO A 188 16.43 0.19 -4.50
CA PRO A 188 15.85 0.90 -3.36
C PRO A 188 14.53 0.25 -2.92
N GLY A 189 14.22 0.29 -1.62
CA GLY A 189 12.89 -0.09 -1.14
C GLY A 189 11.89 1.00 -1.48
N ILE A 190 10.96 0.73 -2.40
CA ILE A 190 10.04 1.71 -2.98
C ILE A 190 8.60 1.54 -2.52
N ALA A 191 8.25 0.45 -1.87
CA ALA A 191 6.88 0.16 -1.45
C ALA A 191 6.76 -0.04 0.05
N GLY A 192 5.63 0.41 0.60
CA GLY A 192 5.17 0.00 1.91
C GLY A 192 4.84 -1.50 1.90
N GLY A 193 5.28 -2.22 2.93
CA GLY A 193 4.83 -3.61 3.13
C GLY A 193 3.34 -3.71 3.50
N ASN A 194 2.76 -2.60 3.97
CA ASN A 194 1.33 -2.44 4.16
C ASN A 194 0.65 -2.34 2.78
N HIS A 195 -0.40 -3.13 2.55
CA HIS A 195 -1.05 -3.32 1.24
C HIS A 195 -0.17 -3.94 0.15
N ALA A 196 0.83 -4.73 0.52
CA ALA A 196 1.52 -5.61 -0.43
C ALA A 196 0.57 -6.70 -0.94
N GLY A 197 0.31 -6.72 -2.24
CA GLY A 197 -0.52 -7.69 -2.92
C GLY A 197 0.28 -8.80 -3.61
N PRO A 198 -0.41 -9.81 -4.17
CA PRO A 198 0.23 -10.92 -4.88
C PRO A 198 1.10 -10.45 -6.07
N ASN A 199 0.67 -9.39 -6.75
CA ASN A 199 1.34 -8.84 -7.93
C ASN A 199 2.35 -7.73 -7.61
N THR A 200 2.50 -7.33 -6.35
CA THR A 200 3.44 -6.27 -5.97
C THR A 200 4.89 -6.70 -6.26
N ARG A 201 5.48 -6.13 -7.31
CA ARG A 201 6.87 -6.33 -7.74
C ARG A 201 7.45 -5.00 -8.20
N GLY A 202 8.77 -4.90 -8.21
CA GLY A 202 9.46 -3.77 -8.83
C GLY A 202 9.57 -3.98 -10.35
N PRO A 203 10.42 -3.20 -11.05
CA PRO A 203 10.64 -3.36 -12.48
C PRO A 203 11.37 -4.68 -12.81
N LEU A 204 11.69 -4.92 -14.08
CA LEU A 204 12.52 -6.07 -14.48
C LEU A 204 13.90 -6.00 -13.80
N LYS A 205 14.44 -7.16 -13.37
CA LYS A 205 15.76 -7.22 -12.69
C LYS A 205 16.89 -6.70 -13.57
N ASP A 206 16.87 -7.06 -14.86
CA ASP A 206 17.91 -6.73 -15.82
C ASP A 206 17.71 -5.34 -16.47
N ASP A 207 16.52 -4.76 -16.33
CA ASP A 207 16.18 -3.48 -16.96
C ASP A 207 15.16 -2.70 -16.12
N TRP A 208 15.67 -1.85 -15.22
CA TRP A 208 14.84 -1.10 -14.28
C TRP A 208 13.95 -0.04 -14.95
N THR A 209 14.09 0.21 -16.25
CA THR A 209 13.20 1.14 -16.97
C THR A 209 11.91 0.46 -17.42
N LYS A 210 11.80 -0.87 -17.31
CA LYS A 210 10.65 -1.63 -17.76
C LYS A 210 9.84 -2.18 -16.58
N PRO A 211 8.51 -2.01 -16.58
CA PRO A 211 7.67 -2.59 -15.55
C PRO A 211 7.70 -4.12 -15.56
N CYS A 212 7.37 -4.72 -14.42
CA CYS A 212 7.08 -6.14 -14.36
C CYS A 212 5.76 -6.44 -15.10
N PRO A 213 5.75 -7.30 -16.14
CA PRO A 213 4.53 -7.56 -16.89
C PRO A 213 3.46 -8.27 -16.05
N LEU A 214 2.23 -7.75 -16.06
CA LEU A 214 1.13 -8.28 -15.25
C LEU A 214 0.54 -9.57 -15.81
N ASP A 215 0.72 -9.82 -17.12
CA ASP A 215 0.27 -11.03 -17.83
C ASP A 215 1.22 -12.23 -17.65
N TRP A 216 2.41 -12.00 -17.09
CA TRP A 216 3.33 -13.07 -16.72
C TRP A 216 2.79 -13.93 -15.58
N THR A 217 3.15 -15.22 -15.62
CA THR A 217 2.89 -16.12 -14.49
C THR A 217 3.64 -15.67 -13.25
N GLN A 218 3.19 -16.13 -12.09
CA GLN A 218 3.84 -15.84 -10.82
C GLN A 218 5.33 -16.23 -10.84
N GLU A 219 5.64 -17.42 -11.35
CA GLU A 219 7.02 -17.92 -11.50
C GLU A 219 7.87 -17.06 -12.44
N GLN A 220 7.30 -16.60 -13.57
CA GLN A 220 7.99 -15.71 -14.49
C GLN A 220 8.34 -14.37 -13.81
N ARG A 221 7.42 -13.81 -13.02
CA ARG A 221 7.66 -12.56 -12.28
C ARG A 221 8.65 -12.72 -11.15
N ASP A 222 8.59 -13.82 -10.40
CA ASP A 222 9.54 -14.09 -9.31
C ASP A 222 10.98 -14.24 -9.84
N ASN A 223 11.12 -14.80 -11.04
CA ASN A 223 12.41 -14.94 -11.71
C ASN A 223 12.89 -13.66 -12.39
N GLY A 224 12.02 -12.97 -13.15
CA GLY A 224 12.40 -11.86 -14.03
C GLY A 224 12.24 -10.44 -13.47
N CYS A 225 11.45 -10.25 -12.40
CA CYS A 225 11.19 -8.93 -11.81
C CYS A 225 11.82 -8.79 -10.43
N ILE A 226 12.15 -7.55 -10.05
CA ILE A 226 12.55 -7.24 -8.68
C ILE A 226 11.50 -7.81 -7.72
N SER A 227 11.97 -8.60 -6.76
CA SER A 227 11.09 -9.40 -5.90
C SER A 227 10.23 -8.51 -5.00
N LEU A 228 9.15 -9.07 -4.45
CA LEU A 228 8.34 -8.38 -3.44
C LEU A 228 9.20 -7.82 -2.30
N GLN A 229 10.17 -8.60 -1.84
CA GLN A 229 11.00 -8.26 -0.71
C GLN A 229 11.95 -7.11 -1.02
N GLU A 230 12.62 -7.16 -2.17
CA GLU A 230 13.47 -6.06 -2.64
C GLU A 230 12.64 -4.80 -2.89
N THR A 231 11.40 -4.95 -3.35
CA THR A 231 10.47 -3.82 -3.55
C THR A 231 10.12 -3.13 -2.23
N ILE A 232 9.95 -3.88 -1.14
CA ILE A 232 9.60 -3.33 0.18
C ILE A 232 10.85 -2.78 0.91
N TRP A 233 11.87 -3.62 1.05
CA TRP A 233 13.03 -3.33 1.90
C TRP A 233 14.20 -2.69 1.15
N GLY A 234 14.26 -2.87 -0.16
CA GLY A 234 15.49 -2.65 -0.91
C GLY A 234 16.50 -3.76 -0.65
N THR A 235 17.43 -3.92 -1.58
CA THR A 235 18.43 -5.00 -1.56
C THR A 235 19.34 -4.96 -0.32
N GLU A 236 19.88 -3.80 0.05
CA GLU A 236 20.85 -3.70 1.16
C GLU A 236 20.23 -4.03 2.52
N ILE A 237 19.04 -3.49 2.81
CA ILE A 237 18.32 -3.79 4.06
C ILE A 237 17.82 -5.23 4.04
N LEU A 238 17.34 -5.73 2.91
CA LEU A 238 16.94 -7.13 2.78
C LEU A 238 18.10 -8.06 3.14
N THR A 239 19.29 -7.90 2.54
CA THR A 239 20.47 -8.72 2.87
C THR A 239 20.80 -8.68 4.37
N ARG A 240 20.71 -7.50 5.02
CA ARG A 240 20.91 -7.39 6.47
C ARG A 240 19.85 -8.17 7.25
N LEU A 241 18.57 -8.03 6.89
CA LEU A 241 17.47 -8.70 7.57
C LEU A 241 17.54 -10.22 7.40
N GLU A 242 17.92 -10.70 6.22
CA GLU A 242 18.13 -12.13 5.95
C GLU A 242 19.26 -12.69 6.81
N SER A 243 20.39 -11.99 6.89
CA SER A 243 21.50 -12.39 7.77
C SER A 243 21.09 -12.47 9.25
N ILE A 244 20.28 -11.52 9.73
CA ILE A 244 19.74 -11.56 11.10
C ILE A 244 18.81 -12.76 11.26
N LYS A 245 17.90 -13.00 10.32
CA LYS A 245 16.96 -14.13 10.35
C LYS A 245 17.69 -15.46 10.40
N GLU A 246 18.70 -15.65 9.56
CA GLU A 246 19.51 -16.86 9.52
C GLU A 246 20.28 -17.09 10.84
N SER A 247 20.72 -16.02 11.49
CA SER A 247 21.43 -16.13 12.78
C SER A 247 20.51 -16.47 13.96
N LEU A 248 19.27 -15.98 13.95
CA LEU A 248 18.32 -16.12 15.07
C LEU A 248 17.34 -17.28 14.90
N ASP A 249 17.02 -17.64 13.67
CA ASP A 249 16.10 -18.72 13.32
C ASP A 249 16.66 -19.54 12.16
N PRO A 250 17.78 -20.26 12.39
CA PRO A 250 18.46 -21.05 11.36
C PRO A 250 17.62 -22.22 10.83
N ASP A 251 16.68 -22.72 11.64
CA ASP A 251 15.77 -23.81 11.27
C ASP A 251 14.46 -23.29 10.66
N PHE A 252 14.29 -21.96 10.58
CA PHE A 252 13.13 -21.30 10.01
C PHE A 252 11.80 -21.75 10.63
N VAL A 253 11.78 -21.87 11.96
CA VAL A 253 10.56 -22.13 12.72
C VAL A 253 9.51 -21.04 12.44
N PHE A 254 9.96 -19.80 12.23
CA PHE A 254 9.14 -18.69 11.76
C PHE A 254 9.27 -18.56 10.23
N ASP A 255 8.47 -19.34 9.51
CA ASP A 255 8.37 -19.31 8.04
C ASP A 255 6.98 -18.82 7.62
N CYS A 256 6.93 -17.78 6.78
CA CYS A 256 5.69 -17.23 6.25
C CYS A 256 5.86 -16.71 4.83
N HIS A 257 4.80 -16.79 4.03
CA HIS A 257 4.83 -16.37 2.63
C HIS A 257 5.20 -14.88 2.51
N GLY A 258 6.22 -14.58 1.69
CA GLY A 258 6.70 -13.21 1.47
C GLY A 258 7.54 -12.61 2.62
N CYS A 259 7.68 -13.32 3.75
CA CYS A 259 8.52 -12.89 4.87
C CYS A 259 10.00 -13.07 4.58
N ILE A 260 10.85 -12.29 5.26
CA ILE A 260 12.32 -12.29 5.07
C ILE A 260 12.87 -13.72 4.93
N SER A 261 13.64 -13.93 3.86
CA SER A 261 14.23 -15.21 3.49
C SER A 261 13.24 -16.33 3.10
N ASN A 262 11.95 -16.07 2.89
CA ASN A 262 11.00 -17.09 2.38
C ASN A 262 11.23 -17.42 0.89
N ASN A 263 11.98 -16.59 0.15
CA ASN A 263 12.33 -16.79 -1.27
C ASN A 263 13.42 -17.84 -1.50
N ARG A 264 13.88 -18.53 -0.45
CA ARG A 264 14.88 -19.59 -0.58
C ARG A 264 14.34 -20.74 -1.42
N VAL A 265 15.17 -21.22 -2.35
CA VAL A 265 15.02 -22.59 -2.85
C VAL A 265 15.27 -23.50 -1.65
N LYS A 266 14.21 -24.13 -1.12
CA LYS A 266 14.35 -25.11 -0.04
C LYS A 266 15.35 -26.16 -0.52
N LYS A 267 16.50 -26.29 0.16
CA LYS A 267 17.37 -27.45 -0.06
C LYS A 267 16.51 -28.66 0.26
N VAL A 268 16.11 -29.40 -0.77
CA VAL A 268 15.59 -30.75 -0.58
C VAL A 268 16.75 -31.52 0.01
N THR A 269 16.75 -31.69 1.32
CA THR A 269 17.61 -32.68 1.96
C THR A 269 17.17 -34.03 1.41
N GLU A 270 18.03 -34.66 0.61
CA GLU A 270 17.89 -36.00 0.05
C GLU A 270 17.88 -37.11 1.13
N SER A 271 17.18 -36.90 2.25
CA SER A 271 17.11 -37.85 3.36
C SER A 271 15.72 -38.43 3.60
N GLU A 272 14.72 -38.14 2.75
CA GLU A 272 13.37 -38.73 2.87
C GLU A 272 12.95 -39.65 1.72
N GLU A 273 13.87 -40.07 0.85
CA GLU A 273 13.60 -41.12 -0.16
C GLU A 273 13.79 -42.57 0.35
N SER A 274 13.97 -42.76 1.66
CA SER A 274 14.13 -44.10 2.27
C SER A 274 13.15 -44.36 3.42
N SER A 275 11.86 -44.14 3.19
CA SER A 275 10.85 -44.97 3.87
C SER A 275 9.68 -45.23 2.94
N ALA A 276 9.86 -46.17 2.01
CA ALA A 276 8.76 -46.89 1.42
C ALA A 276 8.01 -47.67 2.52
N HIS A 277 7.06 -47.00 3.19
CA HIS A 277 5.98 -47.69 3.87
C HIS A 277 4.81 -47.77 2.90
N THR A 278 4.64 -48.97 2.36
CA THR A 278 3.37 -49.49 1.83
C THR A 278 2.21 -49.10 2.74
N ALA A 279 1.39 -48.16 2.30
CA ALA A 279 0.04 -47.95 2.79
C ALA A 279 -0.90 -47.98 1.59
N SER A 280 -1.52 -49.14 1.39
CA SER A 280 -2.71 -49.27 0.55
C SER A 280 -3.84 -48.41 1.14
N GLY A 281 -4.28 -47.38 0.43
CA GLY A 281 -5.43 -46.55 0.80
C GLY A 281 -6.08 -45.96 -0.45
N GLY A 282 -7.34 -46.33 -0.69
CA GLY A 282 -8.01 -46.22 -1.98
C GLY A 282 -8.17 -44.83 -2.55
N TYR A 283 -8.04 -44.75 -3.88
CA TYR A 283 -8.59 -43.68 -4.70
C TYR A 283 -10.12 -43.75 -4.64
N VAL A 284 -10.76 -42.75 -4.03
CA VAL A 284 -12.15 -42.42 -4.34
C VAL A 284 -12.12 -41.41 -5.48
N ALA A 285 -12.35 -41.90 -6.69
CA ALA A 285 -12.63 -41.06 -7.84
C ALA A 285 -14.01 -40.39 -7.62
N VAL A 286 -14.02 -39.09 -7.39
CA VAL A 286 -15.27 -38.30 -7.46
C VAL A 286 -15.47 -37.90 -8.92
N THR A 287 -16.22 -38.71 -9.65
CA THR A 287 -16.81 -38.31 -10.93
C THR A 287 -17.90 -37.27 -10.68
N VAL A 288 -17.66 -36.02 -11.09
CA VAL A 288 -18.71 -35.01 -11.17
C VAL A 288 -19.46 -35.21 -12.48
N SER A 289 -20.65 -35.81 -12.40
CA SER A 289 -21.59 -35.87 -13.53
C SER A 289 -22.22 -34.50 -13.75
N LEU A 290 -21.90 -33.88 -14.89
CA LEU A 290 -22.68 -32.76 -15.43
C LEU A 290 -24.10 -33.25 -15.76
N VAL A 291 -25.08 -32.79 -14.98
CA VAL A 291 -26.48 -32.86 -15.38
C VAL A 291 -26.87 -31.51 -15.93
N ALA A 292 -26.94 -31.44 -17.26
CA ALA A 292 -27.65 -30.38 -17.96
C ALA A 292 -29.16 -30.57 -17.74
N MET A 293 -29.83 -29.58 -17.16
CA MET A 293 -31.28 -29.46 -17.24
C MET A 293 -31.62 -28.13 -17.90
N PHE A 294 -31.90 -28.22 -19.20
CA PHE A 294 -32.85 -27.34 -19.87
C PHE A 294 -34.25 -27.69 -19.40
N VAL A 295 -34.98 -26.72 -18.85
CA VAL A 295 -36.45 -26.66 -19.02
C VAL A 295 -36.87 -25.19 -19.18
N SER A 296 -37.36 -24.91 -20.37
CA SER A 296 -38.07 -23.71 -20.79
C SER A 296 -39.50 -23.69 -20.21
N SER A 297 -40.02 -22.49 -19.92
CA SER A 297 -41.42 -22.01 -20.13
C SER A 297 -41.78 -20.97 -19.06
N LEU A 298 -41.94 -19.69 -19.43
CA LEU A 298 -43.23 -19.04 -19.77
C LEU A 298 -44.20 -18.99 -18.59
N TYR A 299 -44.50 -17.79 -18.05
CA TYR A 299 -45.80 -17.11 -18.20
C TYR A 299 -45.86 -15.79 -17.38
N ALA A 300 -46.52 -14.80 -17.99
CA ALA A 300 -47.02 -13.50 -17.50
C ALA A 300 -46.03 -12.33 -17.43
#